data_AF-A0A1A8MW92-F1
#
_entry.id   AF-A0A1A8MW92-F1
#
_cell.length_a   1.000
_cell.length_b   1.000
_cell.length_c   1.000
_cell.angle_alpha   90.00
_cell.angle_beta   90.00
_cell.angle_gamma   90.00
#
_symmetry.space_group_name_H-M   'P 1'
#
loop_
_entity.id
_entity.type
_entity.pdbx_description
1 polymer ?
#
loop_
_entity_poly.entity_id
_entity_poly.type
_entity_poly.pdbx_seq_one_letter_code
_entity_poly.pdbx_strand_id
1 'polypeptide(L)'
;DNNFQKLPLDRRVSQALNGDLYFSNVLPEDTRSDYICYARFPHTQTIQQKQPISVTVMNSSPEGDHRPGFMLPLGSTSTKMVLRGQTLALECIAEGLPTPSISWHKIGGELQSGRTVFYNFNKTLMI
;
A
#
# COMPACT_ATOMS: atom_id res chain seq x y z
N ASP A 1 -9.17 21.46 18.60
CA ASP A 1 -9.96 20.50 17.82
C ASP A 1 -9.12 19.82 16.76
N ASN A 2 -8.48 18.71 17.15
CA ASN A 2 -7.61 17.92 16.27
C ASN A 2 -8.45 17.02 15.37
N ASN A 3 -8.97 17.58 14.28
CA ASN A 3 -9.49 16.76 13.19
C ASN A 3 -8.32 16.07 12.50
N PHE A 4 -7.92 14.91 13.04
CA PHE A 4 -7.04 13.96 12.35
C PHE A 4 -7.81 13.39 11.15
N GLN A 5 -7.93 14.17 10.08
CA GLN A 5 -8.59 13.73 8.87
C GLN A 5 -7.66 12.75 8.16
N LYS A 6 -7.89 11.45 8.42
CA LYS A 6 -7.15 10.38 7.77
C LYS A 6 -7.37 10.47 6.26
N LEU A 7 -6.28 10.41 5.49
CA LEU A 7 -6.35 10.34 4.04
C LEU A 7 -7.22 9.13 3.65
N PRO A 8 -8.27 9.32 2.82
CA PRO A 8 -9.06 8.19 2.32
C PRO A 8 -8.14 7.26 1.52
N LEU A 9 -8.17 5.98 1.86
CA LEU A 9 -7.44 4.94 1.13
C LEU A 9 -8.42 4.17 0.25
N ASP A 10 -7.95 3.76 -0.92
CA ASP A 10 -8.68 2.97 -1.89
C ASP A 10 -7.73 2.05 -2.69
N ARG A 11 -8.24 1.45 -3.77
CA ARG A 11 -7.43 0.59 -4.66
C ARG A 11 -6.25 1.35 -5.28
N ARG A 12 -6.39 2.65 -5.53
CA ARG A 12 -5.40 3.52 -6.17
C ARG A 12 -4.40 4.03 -5.15
N VAL A 13 -4.87 4.56 -4.02
CA VAL A 13 -4.06 5.15 -2.94
C VAL A 13 -4.11 4.27 -1.71
N SER A 14 -2.99 3.62 -1.38
CA SER A 14 -2.94 2.59 -0.33
C SER A 14 -1.67 2.71 0.52
N GLN A 15 -1.77 2.41 1.81
CA GLN A 15 -0.60 2.37 2.71
C GLN A 15 -0.01 0.96 2.76
N ALA A 16 1.31 0.85 2.65
CA ALA A 16 2.02 -0.41 2.77
C ALA A 16 2.22 -0.85 4.24
N LEU A 17 2.62 -2.10 4.45
CA LEU A 17 2.89 -2.66 5.78
C LEU A 17 3.97 -1.89 6.57
N ASN A 18 4.89 -1.23 5.87
CA ASN A 18 5.94 -0.41 6.48
C ASN A 18 5.49 1.03 6.80
N GLY A 19 4.25 1.41 6.44
CA GLY A 19 3.69 2.74 6.67
C GLY A 19 3.82 3.70 5.47
N ASP A 20 4.55 3.33 4.42
CA ASP A 20 4.68 4.14 3.21
C ASP A 20 3.34 4.28 2.48
N LEU A 21 3.10 5.45 1.89
CA LEU A 21 1.89 5.72 1.12
C LEU A 21 2.19 5.57 -0.38
N TYR A 22 1.44 4.71 -1.05
CA TYR A 22 1.59 4.41 -2.48
C TYR A 22 0.42 4.92 -3.31
N PHE A 23 0.73 5.50 -4.47
CA PHE A 23 -0.20 5.88 -5.52
C PHE A 23 0.01 4.95 -6.72
N SER A 24 -1.00 4.17 -7.08
CA SER A 24 -0.94 3.27 -8.25
C SER A 24 -0.92 4.07 -9.56
N ASN A 25 -1.54 5.26 -9.53
CA ASN A 25 -1.43 6.33 -10.51
C ASN A 25 -1.75 7.64 -9.77
N VAL A 26 -1.13 8.73 -10.22
CA VAL A 26 -1.29 10.08 -9.63
C VAL A 26 -2.32 10.90 -10.41
N LEU A 27 -3.17 11.61 -9.70
CA LEU A 27 -4.18 12.51 -10.28
C LEU A 27 -3.89 13.96 -9.85
N PRO A 28 -4.30 14.98 -10.62
CA PRO A 28 -4.13 16.38 -10.23
C PRO A 28 -4.63 16.69 -8.82
N GLU A 29 -5.72 16.05 -8.40
CA GLU A 29 -6.32 16.18 -7.05
C GLU A 29 -5.43 15.67 -5.90
N ASP A 30 -4.40 14.86 -6.20
CA ASP A 30 -3.41 14.42 -5.21
C ASP A 30 -2.38 15.54 -4.88
N THR A 31 -2.45 16.70 -5.57
CA THR A 31 -1.63 17.85 -5.23
C THR A 31 -2.05 18.45 -3.90
N ARG A 32 -1.18 18.35 -2.89
CA ARG A 32 -1.40 18.91 -1.54
C ARG A 32 -0.10 19.04 -0.76
N SER A 33 -0.10 19.94 0.22
CA SER A 33 1.10 20.31 1.00
C SER A 33 1.20 19.64 2.38
N ASP A 34 0.23 18.80 2.74
CA ASP A 34 -0.04 18.33 4.09
C ASP A 34 -0.08 16.80 4.23
N TYR A 35 0.68 16.07 3.41
CA TYR A 35 0.89 14.64 3.66
C TYR A 35 1.75 14.46 4.91
N ILE A 36 1.12 14.05 6.02
CA ILE A 36 1.78 13.85 7.31
C ILE A 36 1.66 12.38 7.73
N CYS A 37 2.80 11.77 8.04
CA CYS A 37 2.84 10.44 8.64
C CYS A 37 2.77 10.55 10.16
N TYR A 38 1.86 9.77 10.76
CA TYR A 38 1.68 9.67 12.21
C TYR A 38 2.02 8.26 12.68
N ALA A 39 2.94 8.14 13.63
CA ALA A 39 3.29 6.89 14.29
C ALA A 39 2.67 6.87 15.69
N ARG A 40 1.76 5.91 15.94
CA ARG A 40 1.14 5.70 17.24
C ARG A 40 1.85 4.57 17.99
N PHE A 41 2.24 4.82 19.23
CA PHE A 41 2.85 3.85 20.12
C PHE A 41 1.83 3.44 21.19
N PRO A 42 1.16 2.27 21.06
CA PRO A 42 0.04 1.91 21.93
C PRO A 42 0.44 1.77 23.41
N HIS A 43 1.65 1.28 23.67
CA HIS A 43 2.13 1.03 25.03
C HIS A 43 2.34 2.32 25.84
N THR A 44 2.96 3.33 25.23
CA THR A 44 3.21 4.65 25.85
C THR A 44 2.07 5.62 25.62
N GLN A 45 1.08 5.25 24.79
CA GLN A 45 -0.03 6.10 24.33
C GLN A 45 0.42 7.41 23.65
N THR A 46 1.62 7.43 23.07
CA THR A 46 2.16 8.60 22.39
C THR A 46 1.91 8.53 20.88
N ILE A 47 1.78 9.70 20.25
CA ILE A 47 1.75 9.85 18.79
C ILE A 47 2.91 10.77 18.41
N GLN A 48 3.72 10.32 17.47
CA GLN A 48 4.78 11.13 16.85
C GLN A 48 4.38 11.44 15.42
N GLN A 49 4.61 12.67 14.98
CA GLN A 49 4.30 13.11 13.62
C GLN A 49 5.56 13.53 12.90
N LYS A 50 5.63 13.23 11.59
CA LYS A 50 6.66 13.80 10.72
C LYS A 50 6.29 15.23 10.33
N GLN A 51 7.27 16.00 9.87
CA GLN A 51 7.00 17.24 9.15
C GLN A 51 6.18 16.97 7.87
N PRO A 52 5.26 17.86 7.49
CA PRO A 52 4.44 17.71 6.28
C PRO A 52 5.29 17.58 5.02
N ILE A 53 4.87 16.71 4.11
CA ILE A 53 5.45 16.53 2.77
C ILE A 53 4.50 17.17 1.76
N SER A 54 5.04 18.05 0.91
CA SER A 54 4.29 18.62 -0.21
C SER A 54 4.50 17.79 -1.47
N VAL A 55 3.39 17.41 -2.11
CA VAL A 55 3.37 16.70 -3.38
C VAL A 55 2.66 17.59 -4.39
N THR A 56 3.29 17.80 -5.53
CA THR A 56 2.72 18.55 -6.65
C THR A 56 2.73 17.64 -7.87
N VAL A 57 1.54 17.37 -8.42
CA VAL A 57 1.41 16.58 -9.64
C VAL A 57 1.65 17.51 -10.83
N MET A 58 2.65 17.18 -11.64
CA MET A 58 2.98 17.93 -12.85
C MET A 58 2.20 17.38 -14.04
N ASN A 59 1.53 18.24 -14.78
CA ASN A 59 0.73 17.88 -15.97
C ASN A 59 1.57 17.50 -17.20
N SER A 60 2.81 17.03 -17.01
CA SER A 60 3.71 16.61 -18.09
C SER A 60 3.62 15.12 -18.41
N SER A 61 2.52 14.44 -18.02
CA SER A 61 2.36 13.00 -18.25
C SER A 61 2.24 12.70 -19.74
N PRO A 62 2.80 11.58 -20.24
CA PRO A 62 2.32 11.01 -21.49
C PRO A 62 0.83 10.70 -21.30
N GLU A 63 -0.02 11.22 -22.18
CA GLU A 63 -1.44 10.87 -22.21
C GLU A 63 -1.56 9.38 -22.54
N GLY A 64 -2.14 8.58 -21.64
CA GLY A 64 -2.56 7.22 -21.97
C GLY A 64 -2.48 6.17 -20.87
N ASP A 65 -3.18 5.07 -21.11
CA ASP A 65 -3.10 3.84 -20.33
C ASP A 65 -1.68 3.28 -20.35
N HIS A 66 -1.24 2.73 -19.23
CA HIS A 66 0.02 2.02 -19.13
C HIS A 66 -0.13 0.72 -18.35
N ARG A 67 0.62 -0.29 -18.81
CA ARG A 67 0.57 -1.63 -18.24
C ARG A 67 0.95 -1.62 -16.75
N PRO A 68 0.43 -2.57 -15.97
CA PRO A 68 0.83 -2.71 -14.58
C PRO A 68 2.33 -2.95 -14.40
N GLY A 69 2.93 -2.28 -13.43
CA GLY A 69 4.31 -2.49 -12.98
C GLY A 69 4.37 -2.72 -11.48
N PHE A 70 5.27 -3.58 -11.00
CA PHE A 70 5.42 -3.77 -9.55
C PHE A 70 6.21 -2.61 -8.93
N MET A 71 5.58 -1.91 -7.99
CA MET A 71 6.26 -1.01 -7.07
C MET A 71 6.81 -1.80 -5.87
N LEU A 72 6.06 -2.84 -5.46
CA LEU A 72 6.46 -3.78 -4.42
C LEU A 72 5.91 -5.19 -4.74
N PRO A 73 6.71 -6.26 -4.58
CA PRO A 73 8.14 -6.26 -4.30
C PRO A 73 8.97 -5.68 -5.46
N LEU A 74 10.20 -5.24 -5.17
CA LEU A 74 11.13 -4.82 -6.22
C LEU A 74 11.61 -6.06 -7.00
N GLY A 75 11.50 -6.02 -8.32
CA GLY A 75 11.86 -7.12 -9.21
C GLY A 75 10.75 -8.17 -9.39
N SER A 76 11.10 -9.31 -9.99
CA SER A 76 10.13 -10.37 -10.35
C SER A 76 9.89 -11.40 -9.24
N THR A 77 10.73 -11.43 -8.21
CA THR A 77 10.68 -12.44 -7.15
C THR A 77 11.12 -11.84 -5.82
N SER A 78 10.49 -12.28 -4.73
CA SER A 78 10.88 -11.93 -3.37
C SER A 78 10.80 -13.14 -2.45
N THR A 79 11.55 -13.10 -1.35
CA THR A 79 11.58 -14.16 -0.35
C THR A 79 11.22 -13.58 1.02
N LYS A 80 10.37 -14.27 1.77
CA LYS A 80 10.01 -13.91 3.14
C LYS A 80 10.12 -15.12 4.05
N MET A 81 10.85 -14.95 5.15
CA MET A 81 10.98 -15.95 6.22
C MET A 81 10.06 -15.61 7.38
N VAL A 82 9.47 -16.64 7.99
CA VAL A 82 8.56 -16.50 9.14
C VAL A 82 8.78 -17.67 10.10
N LEU A 83 8.64 -17.41 11.41
CA LEU A 83 8.71 -18.46 12.42
C LEU A 83 7.43 -19.27 12.45
N ARG A 84 7.53 -20.55 12.85
CA ARG A 84 6.36 -21.40 13.05
C ARG A 84 5.39 -20.77 14.06
N GLY A 85 4.11 -20.71 13.68
CA GLY A 85 3.03 -20.16 14.52
C GLY A 85 2.88 -18.64 14.43
N GLN A 86 3.77 -17.93 13.72
CA GLN A 86 3.62 -16.51 13.42
C GLN A 86 2.91 -16.30 12.09
N THR A 87 2.27 -15.15 11.93
CA THR A 87 1.56 -14.78 10.70
C THR A 87 2.53 -14.41 9.58
N LEU A 88 2.37 -15.02 8.41
CA LEU A 88 3.05 -14.66 7.18
C LEU A 88 2.25 -13.57 6.46
N ALA A 89 2.80 -12.36 6.40
CA ALA A 89 2.22 -11.27 5.60
C ALA A 89 3.00 -11.06 4.30
N LEU A 90 2.39 -11.29 3.14
CA LEU A 90 2.97 -10.99 1.82
C LEU A 90 2.30 -9.73 1.28
N GLU A 91 3.07 -8.86 0.62
CA GLU A 91 2.58 -7.59 0.10
C GLU A 91 2.95 -7.43 -1.38
N CYS A 92 2.00 -6.91 -2.15
CA CYS A 92 2.12 -6.65 -3.57
C CYS A 92 1.40 -5.34 -3.91
N ILE A 93 2.16 -4.37 -4.40
CA ILE A 93 1.66 -3.05 -4.80
C ILE A 93 2.12 -2.81 -6.23
N ALA A 94 1.17 -2.49 -7.11
CA ALA A 94 1.43 -2.23 -8.51
C ALA A 94 1.00 -0.82 -8.91
N GLU A 95 1.79 -0.18 -9.75
CA GLU A 95 1.39 1.00 -10.52
C GLU A 95 0.70 0.57 -11.82
N GLY A 96 -0.12 1.43 -12.39
CA GLY A 96 -0.85 1.16 -13.63
C GLY A 96 -2.00 2.13 -13.86
N LEU A 97 -2.35 2.35 -15.13
CA LEU A 97 -3.55 3.06 -15.53
C LEU A 97 -4.26 2.23 -16.62
N PRO A 98 -5.48 1.72 -16.37
CA PRO A 98 -6.29 1.86 -15.15
C PRO A 98 -5.68 1.18 -13.92
N THR A 99 -6.11 1.58 -12.72
CA THR A 99 -5.62 1.06 -11.44
C THR A 99 -5.63 -0.47 -11.39
N PRO A 100 -4.48 -1.14 -11.17
CA PRO A 100 -4.40 -2.60 -11.18
C PRO A 100 -5.19 -3.27 -10.04
N SER A 101 -5.70 -4.48 -10.30
CA SER A 101 -6.24 -5.37 -9.27
C SER A 101 -5.22 -6.46 -8.92
N ILE A 102 -5.04 -6.72 -7.62
CA ILE A 102 -4.13 -7.77 -7.13
C ILE A 102 -4.92 -9.05 -6.80
N SER A 103 -4.38 -10.19 -7.21
CA SER A 103 -4.89 -11.53 -6.89
C SER A 103 -3.74 -12.44 -6.45
N TRP A 104 -3.98 -13.28 -5.45
CA TRP A 104 -2.97 -14.16 -4.89
C TRP A 104 -3.26 -15.62 -5.20
N HIS A 105 -2.21 -16.37 -5.52
CA HIS A 105 -2.27 -17.80 -5.79
C HIS A 105 -1.09 -18.50 -5.14
N LYS A 106 -1.31 -19.75 -4.72
CA LYS A 106 -0.25 -20.62 -4.23
C LYS A 106 0.15 -21.58 -5.36
N ILE A 107 1.44 -21.65 -5.66
CA ILE A 107 1.92 -22.60 -6.66
C ILE A 107 1.78 -24.02 -6.10
N GLY A 108 1.17 -24.93 -6.88
CA GLY A 108 1.02 -26.33 -6.51
C GLY A 108 -0.02 -26.60 -5.41
N GLY A 109 -0.95 -25.68 -5.15
CA GLY A 109 -2.05 -25.89 -4.23
C GLY A 109 -2.96 -24.67 -4.11
N GLU A 110 -3.87 -24.70 -3.13
CA GLU A 110 -4.82 -23.61 -2.91
C GLU A 110 -4.50 -22.82 -1.64
N LEU A 111 -4.90 -21.54 -1.65
CA LEU A 111 -4.94 -20.72 -0.44
C LEU A 111 -6.10 -21.20 0.42
N GLN A 112 -5.81 -21.67 1.64
CA GLN A 112 -6.85 -22.22 2.52
C GLN A 112 -7.76 -21.10 3.00
N SER A 113 -9.05 -21.14 2.63
CA SER A 113 -10.03 -20.09 2.91
C SER A 113 -10.22 -19.77 4.40
N GLY A 114 -9.89 -20.70 5.31
CA GLY A 114 -9.99 -20.50 6.76
C GLY A 114 -8.73 -19.96 7.44
N ARG A 115 -7.62 -19.84 6.70
CA ARG A 115 -6.33 -19.32 7.22
C ARG A 115 -5.83 -18.12 6.44
N THR A 116 -6.53 -17.74 5.37
CA THR A 116 -6.11 -16.69 4.46
C THR A 116 -6.97 -15.46 4.67
N VAL A 117 -6.32 -14.31 4.87
CA VAL A 117 -7.01 -13.01 4.96
C VAL A 117 -6.38 -12.02 4.00
N PHE A 118 -7.23 -11.30 3.27
CA PHE A 118 -6.82 -10.25 2.35
C PHE A 118 -7.09 -8.88 2.96
N TYR A 119 -6.07 -8.03 2.98
CA TYR A 119 -6.16 -6.65 3.48
C TYR A 119 -5.73 -5.66 2.40
N ASN A 120 -5.96 -4.38 2.67
CA ASN A 120 -5.48 -3.28 1.84
C ASN A 120 -5.88 -3.43 0.37
N PHE A 121 -7.15 -3.71 0.11
CA PHE A 121 -7.68 -3.93 -1.24
C PHE A 121 -6.99 -5.08 -2.00
N ASN A 122 -6.78 -6.20 -1.31
CA ASN A 122 -6.08 -7.40 -1.78
C ASN A 122 -4.56 -7.22 -2.00
N LYS A 123 -3.99 -6.07 -1.65
CA LYS A 123 -2.53 -5.83 -1.78
C LYS A 123 -1.73 -6.58 -0.71
N THR A 124 -2.37 -7.02 0.37
CA THR A 124 -1.72 -7.80 1.43
C THR A 124 -2.43 -9.13 1.64
N LEU A 125 -1.66 -10.22 1.60
CA LEU A 125 -2.08 -11.58 1.95
C LEU A 125 -1.52 -11.93 3.32
N MET A 126 -2.36 -12.30 4.27
CA MET A 126 -1.96 -12.83 5.58
C MET A 126 -2.36 -14.30 5.71
N ILE A 127 -1.42 -15.14 6.16
CA ILE A 127 -1.57 -16.59 6.39
C ILE A 127 -1.04 -16.96 7.78
#